data_AF-A0A8T5GTT9-F1
#
_entry.id   AF-A0A8T5GTT9-F1
#
_cell.length_a   1.000
_cell.length_b   1.000
_cell.length_c   1.000
_cell.angle_alpha   90.00
_cell.angle_beta   90.00
_cell.angle_gamma   90.00
#
_symmetry.space_group_name_H-M   'P 1'
#
loop_
_entity.id
_entity.type
_entity.pdbx_description
1 polymer ?
#
loop_
_entity_poly.entity_id
_entity_poly.type
_entity_poly.pdbx_seq_one_letter_code
_entity_poly.pdbx_strand_id
1 'polypeptide(L)'
;MGRRDPRADIIDDDPFKQKPRIARVHSHRGDDGTIHFEMNGSSTGSINPLLAQFMGLQPNKPANLHTGGIWHFSDEEKKHLRLATAAFTLALGFMWVGGIRTLLATSLSQWMIQLLLAMPVML
;
A
#
# COMPACT_ATOMS: atom_id res chain seq x y z
N MET A 1 -10.10 31.48 38.14
CA MET A 1 -9.48 30.59 37.12
C MET A 1 -8.65 31.45 36.19
N GLY A 2 -7.32 31.36 36.25
CA GLY A 2 -6.42 32.18 35.43
C GLY A 2 -6.51 31.77 33.96
N ARG A 3 -6.75 32.75 33.07
CA ARG A 3 -6.74 32.53 31.62
C ARG A 3 -5.29 32.33 31.19
N ARG A 4 -4.98 31.22 30.53
CA ARG A 4 -3.62 30.94 30.02
C ARG A 4 -3.24 31.98 28.96
N ASP A 5 -1.96 32.36 28.93
CA ASP A 5 -1.42 33.25 27.92
C ASP A 5 -1.57 32.59 26.53
N PRO A 6 -2.24 33.25 25.56
CA PRO A 6 -2.36 32.74 24.19
C PRO A 6 -1.03 32.41 23.51
N ARG A 7 0.09 32.96 23.99
CA ARG A 7 1.44 32.72 23.45
C ARG A 7 2.10 31.46 23.98
N ALA A 8 1.65 30.92 25.11
CA ALA A 8 2.24 29.71 25.69
C ALA A 8 1.96 28.46 24.82
N ASP A 9 0.87 28.47 24.05
CA ASP A 9 0.49 27.42 23.08
C ASP A 9 1.51 27.26 21.93
N ILE A 10 2.49 28.17 21.81
CA ILE A 10 3.56 28.10 20.80
C ILE A 10 4.79 27.32 21.29
N ILE A 11 4.96 27.15 22.61
CA ILE A 11 6.14 26.50 23.22
C ILE A 11 5.76 25.13 23.81
N ASP A 12 4.58 25.03 24.44
CA ASP A 12 4.11 23.78 25.03
C ASP A 12 3.35 22.93 24.01
N ASP A 13 3.97 21.84 23.56
CA ASP A 13 3.30 20.80 22.78
C ASP A 13 2.39 19.96 23.71
N ASP A 14 1.13 20.40 23.88
CA ASP A 14 0.12 19.66 24.63
C ASP A 14 -0.31 18.39 23.86
N PRO A 15 -0.02 17.17 24.37
CA PRO A 15 -0.33 15.92 23.65
C PRO A 15 -1.83 15.67 23.47
N PHE A 16 -2.69 16.42 24.14
CA PHE A 16 -4.15 16.27 24.05
C PHE A 16 -4.82 17.32 23.15
N LYS A 17 -4.07 18.30 22.64
CA LYS A 17 -4.60 19.33 21.73
C LYS A 17 -4.01 19.19 20.33
N GLN A 18 -4.49 18.22 19.57
CA GLN A 18 -4.22 18.14 18.14
C GLN A 18 -5.08 19.17 17.38
N LYS A 19 -4.71 20.45 17.46
CA LYS A 19 -5.32 21.48 16.61
C LYS A 19 -4.66 21.41 15.23
N PRO A 20 -5.41 21.30 14.12
CA PRO A 20 -4.82 21.25 12.79
C PRO A 20 -4.01 22.54 12.55
N ARG A 21 -2.69 22.39 12.36
CA ARG A 21 -1.79 23.48 11.95
C ARG A 21 -2.22 23.94 10.57
N ILE A 22 -2.96 25.04 10.49
CA ILE A 22 -3.25 25.72 9.23
C ILE A 22 -1.91 26.29 8.74
N ALA A 23 -1.37 25.73 7.66
CA ALA A 23 -0.21 26.28 6.97
C ALA A 23 -0.60 27.66 6.40
N ARG A 24 -0.19 28.74 7.07
CA ARG A 24 -0.36 30.09 6.54
C ARG A 24 0.71 30.32 5.49
N VAL A 25 0.32 30.28 4.22
CA VAL A 25 1.13 30.79 3.11
C VAL A 25 0.95 32.31 3.10
N HIS A 26 2.05 33.05 3.24
CA HIS A 26 2.05 34.51 3.14
C HIS A 26 1.84 34.91 1.68
N SER A 27 0.65 35.37 1.31
CA SER A 27 0.45 36.07 0.04
C SER A 27 0.84 37.54 0.22
N HIS A 28 1.81 38.01 -0.54
CA HIS A 28 2.15 39.43 -0.61
C HIS A 28 1.39 40.06 -1.78
N ARG A 29 0.77 41.21 -1.53
CA ARG A 29 0.09 42.01 -2.54
C ARG A 29 1.11 42.94 -3.18
N GLY A 30 1.26 42.85 -4.49
CA GLY A 30 2.10 43.77 -5.26
C GLY A 30 1.47 45.17 -5.35
N ASP A 31 2.28 46.16 -5.72
CA ASP A 31 1.88 47.57 -5.82
C ASP A 31 0.85 47.82 -6.94
N ASP A 32 0.63 46.83 -7.82
CA ASP A 32 -0.39 46.85 -8.89
C ASP A 32 -1.78 46.36 -8.43
N GLY A 33 -1.91 45.99 -7.15
CA GLY A 33 -3.16 45.55 -6.57
C GLY A 33 -3.56 44.10 -6.90
N THR A 34 -2.75 43.33 -7.60
CA THR A 34 -2.97 41.90 -7.84
C THR A 34 -2.26 41.03 -6.79
N ILE A 35 -2.84 39.87 -6.49
CA ILE A 35 -2.31 38.94 -5.47
C ILE A 35 -1.37 37.96 -6.17
N HIS A 36 -0.07 38.07 -5.90
CA HIS A 36 0.92 37.15 -6.46
C HIS A 36 1.16 35.97 -5.51
N PHE A 37 1.07 34.76 -6.05
CA PHE A 37 1.56 33.56 -5.40
C PHE A 37 2.95 33.29 -5.97
N GLU A 38 4.00 33.41 -5.15
CA GLU A 38 5.32 32.90 -5.50
C GLU A 38 5.28 31.36 -5.47
N MET A 39 4.71 30.75 -6.50
CA MET A 39 4.97 29.36 -6.84
C MET A 39 6.28 29.35 -7.61
N ASN A 40 7.40 29.31 -6.89
CA ASN A 40 8.69 29.01 -7.52
C ASN A 40 8.71 27.52 -7.91
N GLY A 41 8.00 27.23 -8.99
CA GLY A 41 7.79 25.90 -9.52
C GLY A 41 7.85 25.94 -11.03
N SER A 42 9.02 26.29 -11.60
CA SER A 42 9.46 25.79 -12.92
C SER A 42 10.73 26.50 -13.43
N SER A 43 11.88 26.29 -12.78
CA SER A 43 13.20 26.47 -13.43
C SER A 43 14.35 25.92 -12.59
N THR A 44 14.38 24.61 -12.34
CA THR A 44 15.68 23.96 -12.12
C THR A 44 15.69 22.61 -12.80
N GLY A 45 16.19 22.60 -14.03
CA GLY A 45 16.71 21.37 -14.60
C GLY A 45 17.71 20.74 -13.62
N SER A 46 17.74 19.41 -13.56
CA SER A 46 18.74 18.64 -12.80
C SER A 46 18.63 18.69 -11.26
N ILE A 47 17.45 18.47 -10.67
CA ILE A 47 17.39 18.06 -9.26
C ILE A 47 16.74 16.68 -9.15
N ASN A 48 17.45 15.75 -8.49
CA ASN A 48 16.95 14.40 -8.24
C ASN A 48 15.65 14.46 -7.42
N PRO A 49 14.64 13.65 -7.78
CA PRO A 49 13.31 13.68 -7.13
C PRO A 49 13.38 13.37 -5.63
N LEU A 50 14.37 12.58 -5.19
CA LEU A 50 14.60 12.24 -3.78
C LEU A 50 15.11 13.46 -2.97
N LEU A 51 15.98 14.29 -3.58
CA LEU A 51 16.45 15.52 -2.96
C LEU A 51 15.34 16.58 -2.90
N ALA A 52 14.51 16.65 -3.95
CA ALA A 52 13.32 17.50 -3.96
C ALA A 52 12.29 17.09 -2.89
N GLN A 53 12.16 15.79 -2.60
CA GLN A 53 11.30 15.28 -1.53
C GLN A 53 11.86 15.56 -0.13
N PHE A 54 13.19 15.42 0.07
CA PHE A 54 13.86 15.77 1.32
C PHE A 54 13.76 17.26 1.66
N MET A 55 13.85 18.14 0.64
CA MET A 55 13.71 19.59 0.81
C MET A 55 12.26 20.07 0.86
N GLY A 56 11.27 19.17 0.86
CA GLY A 56 9.85 19.52 0.94
C GLY A 56 9.30 20.27 -0.29
N LEU A 57 10.03 20.21 -1.41
CA LEU A 57 9.69 20.90 -2.67
C LEU A 57 8.73 20.08 -3.56
N GLN A 58 8.50 18.80 -3.23
CA GLN A 58 7.45 18.02 -3.88
C GLN A 58 6.13 18.16 -3.10
N PRO A 59 5.00 18.43 -3.78
CA PRO A 59 3.70 18.23 -3.17
C PRO A 59 3.63 16.77 -2.76
N ASN A 60 3.49 16.54 -1.45
CA ASN A 60 3.29 15.22 -0.86
C ASN A 60 2.14 14.55 -1.62
N LYS A 61 2.45 13.70 -2.60
CA LYS A 61 1.43 12.95 -3.30
C LYS A 61 0.82 12.05 -2.22
N PRO A 62 -0.45 12.27 -1.83
CA PRO A 62 -1.04 11.44 -0.82
C PRO A 62 -0.91 10.00 -1.30
N ALA A 63 -0.34 9.14 -0.45
CA ALA A 63 -0.31 7.72 -0.73
C ALA A 63 -1.73 7.31 -1.14
N ASN A 64 -1.88 6.63 -2.28
CA ASN A 64 -3.16 6.09 -2.72
C ASN A 64 -3.58 5.03 -1.70
N LEU A 65 -4.17 5.49 -0.60
CA LEU A 65 -4.77 4.66 0.43
C LEU A 65 -6.00 4.04 -0.21
N HIS A 66 -5.91 2.74 -0.48
CA HIS A 66 -7.00 1.92 -0.98
C HIS A 66 -8.19 2.10 -0.03
N THR A 67 -9.21 2.87 -0.45
CA THR A 67 -10.44 3.11 0.32
C THR A 67 -11.46 1.98 0.18
N GLY A 68 -11.03 0.81 -0.30
CA GLY A 68 -11.83 -0.40 -0.35
C GLY A 68 -11.85 -1.10 1.00
N GLY A 69 -12.99 -1.72 1.36
CA GLY A 69 -13.06 -2.63 2.49
C GLY A 69 -11.95 -3.70 2.40
N ILE A 70 -11.37 -4.04 3.54
CA ILE A 70 -10.22 -4.95 3.74
C ILE A 70 -10.38 -6.34 3.06
N TRP A 71 -11.59 -6.65 2.59
CA TRP A 71 -12.00 -7.93 1.99
C TRP A 71 -12.47 -7.80 0.53
N HIS A 72 -12.11 -6.72 -0.17
CA HIS A 72 -12.33 -6.64 -1.61
C HIS A 72 -11.11 -7.20 -2.36
N PHE A 73 -11.18 -8.49 -2.69
CA PHE A 73 -10.28 -9.06 -3.69
C PHE A 73 -10.67 -8.59 -5.08
N SER A 74 -9.71 -8.05 -5.81
CA SER A 74 -9.81 -7.81 -7.25
C SER A 74 -10.05 -9.13 -8.00
N ASP A 75 -10.61 -9.07 -9.20
CA ASP A 75 -10.88 -10.28 -9.98
C ASP A 75 -9.59 -11.03 -10.36
N GLU A 76 -8.48 -10.31 -10.56
CA GLU A 76 -7.17 -10.94 -10.79
C GLU A 76 -6.62 -11.59 -9.51
N GLU A 77 -6.87 -11.00 -8.33
CA GLU A 77 -6.44 -11.57 -7.05
C GLU A 77 -7.23 -12.85 -6.72
N LYS A 78 -8.53 -12.89 -7.02
CA LYS A 78 -9.34 -14.12 -6.91
C LYS A 78 -8.81 -15.20 -7.84
N LYS A 79 -8.40 -14.84 -9.06
CA LYS A 79 -7.81 -15.77 -10.02
C LYS A 79 -6.49 -16.33 -9.51
N HIS A 80 -5.58 -15.48 -9.02
CA HIS A 80 -4.34 -15.92 -8.39
C HIS A 80 -4.59 -16.79 -7.16
N LEU A 81 -5.54 -16.41 -6.32
CA LEU A 81 -5.91 -17.19 -5.14
C LEU A 81 -6.42 -18.58 -5.53
N ARG A 82 -7.32 -18.69 -6.51
CA ARG A 82 -7.79 -19.99 -7.01
C ARG A 82 -6.65 -20.83 -7.58
N LEU A 83 -5.76 -20.23 -8.37
CA LEU A 83 -4.61 -20.94 -8.93
C LEU A 83 -3.66 -21.43 -7.83
N ALA A 84 -3.40 -20.60 -6.82
CA ALA A 84 -2.57 -20.96 -5.67
C ALA A 84 -3.20 -22.08 -4.85
N THR A 85 -4.51 -21.98 -4.56
CA THR A 85 -5.25 -23.05 -3.88
C THR A 85 -5.21 -24.34 -4.69
N ALA A 86 -5.48 -24.29 -6.00
CA ALA A 86 -5.44 -25.47 -6.86
C ALA A 86 -4.04 -26.12 -6.90
N ALA A 87 -2.98 -25.32 -7.06
CA ALA A 87 -1.61 -25.81 -7.04
C ALA A 87 -1.24 -26.41 -5.67
N PHE A 88 -1.68 -25.80 -4.58
CA PHE A 88 -1.47 -26.29 -3.23
C PHE A 88 -2.17 -27.62 -2.99
N THR A 89 -3.43 -27.77 -3.40
CA THR A 89 -4.16 -29.06 -3.32
C THR A 89 -3.44 -30.14 -4.13
N LEU A 90 -2.92 -29.78 -5.31
CA LEU A 90 -2.13 -30.67 -6.15
C LEU A 90 -0.87 -31.16 -5.43
N ALA A 91 -0.13 -30.22 -4.83
CA ALA A 91 1.06 -30.54 -4.05
C ALA A 91 0.75 -31.45 -2.84
N LEU A 92 -0.37 -31.21 -2.15
CA LEU A 92 -0.79 -32.02 -1.01
C LEU A 92 -1.12 -33.45 -1.44
N GLY A 93 -1.91 -33.61 -2.51
CA GLY A 93 -2.21 -34.93 -3.08
C GLY A 93 -0.96 -35.66 -3.59
N PHE A 94 -0.03 -34.91 -4.19
CA PHE A 94 1.27 -35.43 -4.61
C PHE A 94 2.09 -35.99 -3.44
N MET A 95 2.14 -35.27 -2.32
CA MET A 95 2.81 -35.74 -1.11
C MET A 95 2.10 -36.96 -0.51
N TRP A 96 0.77 -36.98 -0.49
CA TRP A 96 -0.03 -38.08 0.05
C TRP A 96 0.24 -39.40 -0.68
N VAL A 97 0.30 -39.37 -2.00
CA VAL A 97 0.53 -40.57 -2.83
C VAL A 97 2.00 -41.04 -2.78
N GLY A 98 2.89 -40.35 -2.07
CA GLY A 98 4.31 -40.71 -1.97
C GLY A 98 5.18 -40.13 -3.09
N GLY A 99 4.66 -39.14 -3.82
CA GLY A 99 5.37 -38.34 -4.81
C GLY A 99 6.04 -39.16 -5.92
N ILE A 100 7.25 -38.75 -6.30
CA ILE A 100 8.01 -39.34 -7.42
C ILE A 100 8.37 -40.80 -7.14
N ARG A 101 8.58 -41.19 -5.88
CA ARG A 101 8.97 -42.57 -5.54
C ARG A 101 7.87 -43.56 -5.93
N THR A 102 6.62 -43.24 -5.61
CA THR A 102 5.46 -44.06 -6.00
C THR A 102 5.22 -44.01 -7.51
N LEU A 103 5.41 -42.85 -8.14
CA LEU A 103 5.33 -42.70 -9.60
C LEU A 103 6.30 -43.63 -10.33
N LEU A 104 7.53 -43.78 -9.83
CA LEU A 104 8.55 -44.66 -10.41
C LEU A 104 8.27 -46.15 -10.15
N ALA A 105 7.57 -46.48 -9.06
CA ALA A 105 7.27 -47.85 -8.66
C ALA A 105 5.96 -48.39 -9.27
N THR A 106 5.08 -47.52 -9.77
CA THR A 106 3.77 -47.87 -10.32
C THR A 106 3.59 -47.31 -11.73
N SER A 107 2.51 -47.71 -12.41
CA SER A 107 2.17 -47.10 -13.70
C SER A 107 1.66 -45.66 -13.51
N LEU A 108 1.95 -44.78 -14.48
CA LEU A 108 1.49 -43.39 -14.47
C LEU A 108 -0.04 -43.29 -14.30
N SER A 109 -0.79 -44.22 -14.90
CA SER A 109 -2.24 -44.27 -14.79
C SER A 109 -2.71 -44.60 -13.36
N GLN A 110 -2.12 -45.60 -12.71
CA GLN A 110 -2.44 -45.93 -11.32
C GLN A 110 -2.09 -44.79 -10.37
N TRP A 111 -0.92 -44.17 -10.57
CA TRP A 111 -0.49 -43.02 -9.79
C TRP A 111 -1.45 -41.82 -9.94
N MET A 112 -1.88 -41.51 -11.16
CA MET A 112 -2.86 -40.44 -11.43
C MET A 112 -4.22 -40.71 -10.78
N ILE A 113 -4.69 -41.97 -10.82
CA ILE A 113 -5.97 -42.37 -10.18
C ILE A 113 -5.86 -42.21 -8.66
N GLN A 114 -4.76 -42.65 -8.06
CA GLN A 114 -4.51 -42.47 -6.64
C GLN A 114 -4.43 -40.99 -6.25
N LEU A 115 -3.78 -40.17 -7.09
CA LEU A 115 -3.67 -38.73 -6.91
C LEU A 115 -5.05 -38.04 -6.94
N LEU A 116 -5.89 -38.40 -7.91
CA LEU A 116 -7.26 -37.88 -8.04
C LEU A 116 -8.18 -38.34 -6.90
N LEU A 117 -8.04 -39.57 -6.41
CA LEU A 117 -8.78 -40.09 -5.26
C LEU A 117 -8.35 -39.44 -3.94
N ALA A 118 -7.07 -39.07 -3.82
CA ALA A 118 -6.52 -38.51 -2.59
C ALA A 118 -6.81 -37.00 -2.41
N MET A 119 -7.12 -36.28 -3.48
CA MET A 119 -7.43 -34.85 -3.37
C MET A 119 -8.90 -34.62 -2.98
N PRO A 120 -9.17 -33.87 -1.89
CA PRO A 120 -10.51 -33.36 -1.65
C PRO A 120 -10.85 -32.38 -2.78
N VAL A 121 -11.86 -32.71 -3.58
CA VAL A 121 -12.38 -31.83 -4.64
C VAL A 121 -12.99 -30.60 -3.97
N MET A 122 -12.18 -29.55 -3.81
CA MET A 122 -12.67 -28.22 -3.46
C MET A 122 -13.13 -27.54 -4.76
N LEU A 123 -14.41 -27.72 -5.08
CA LEU A 123 -15.14 -26.89 -6.04
C LEU A 123 -15.63 -25.61 -5.36
#